data_AF-A0A1J5P8S3-F1
#
_entry.id   AF-A0A1J5P8S3-F1
#
_cell.length_a   1.000
_cell.length_b   1.000
_cell.length_c   1.000
_cell.angle_alpha   90.00
_cell.angle_beta   90.00
_cell.angle_gamma   90.00
#
_symmetry.space_group_name_H-M   'P 1'
#
loop_
_entity.id
_entity.type
_entity.pdbx_description
1 polymer ?
#
loop_
_entity_poly.entity_id
_entity_poly.type
_entity_poly.pdbx_seq_one_letter_code
_entity_poly.pdbx_strand_id
1 'polypeptide(L)'
;MTGVHPIAVPYPYNNAINTYNGIVTGAGVNLSDFVANPHAPTAKAVKLYTDDGSGNVSAGPVSAKSGIECTSCHDPHNKQVQDKLFLRGKLAGSTAASGYLCLQCHIK
;
A
#
# COMPACT_ATOMS: atom_id res chain seq x y z
N MET A 1 10.49 -25.22 0.49
CA MET A 1 9.92 -23.99 1.06
C MET A 1 10.92 -22.86 0.82
N THR A 2 10.86 -22.19 -0.33
CA THR A 2 11.80 -21.14 -0.73
C THR A 2 11.01 -20.05 -1.42
N GLY A 3 10.63 -19.02 -0.67
CA GLY A 3 9.81 -17.93 -1.16
C GLY A 3 9.62 -16.92 -0.05
N VAL A 4 10.65 -16.10 0.18
CA VAL A 4 10.50 -14.84 0.90
C VAL A 4 9.75 -13.88 -0.01
N HIS A 5 8.45 -14.13 -0.18
CA HIS A 5 7.55 -13.19 -0.83
C HIS A 5 7.53 -11.92 0.02
N PRO A 6 7.51 -10.73 -0.61
CA PRO A 6 7.45 -9.49 0.16
C PRO A 6 6.23 -9.52 1.09
N ILE A 7 6.48 -9.31 2.39
CA ILE A 7 5.43 -9.25 3.40
C ILE A 7 4.53 -8.06 3.03
N ALA A 8 3.33 -8.37 2.58
CA ALA A 8 2.33 -7.40 2.18
C ALA A 8 0.96 -7.90 2.61
N VAL A 9 0.06 -6.95 2.85
CA VAL A 9 -1.34 -7.22 3.18
C VAL A 9 -2.21 -6.76 2.01
N PRO A 10 -3.37 -7.40 1.75
CA PRO A 10 -4.27 -6.96 0.70
C PRO A 10 -4.70 -5.51 0.95
N TYR A 11 -4.58 -4.66 -0.06
CA TYR A 11 -5.04 -3.28 -0.02
C TYR A 11 -6.38 -3.18 -0.77
N PRO A 12 -7.41 -2.51 -0.23
CA PRO A 12 -8.71 -2.38 -0.89
C PRO A 12 -8.68 -1.37 -2.05
N TYR A 13 -7.84 -1.64 -3.04
CA TYR A 13 -7.69 -0.81 -4.23
C TYR A 13 -9.01 -0.64 -4.96
N ASN A 14 -9.28 0.59 -5.40
CA ASN A 14 -10.56 1.06 -5.94
C ASN A 14 -11.76 0.76 -5.03
N ASN A 15 -11.54 0.80 -3.71
CA ASN A 15 -12.55 0.49 -2.70
C ASN A 15 -13.20 -0.88 -2.93
N ALA A 16 -12.41 -1.85 -3.43
CA ALA A 16 -12.84 -3.22 -3.68
C ALA A 16 -12.11 -4.20 -2.78
N ILE A 17 -12.72 -5.36 -2.53
CA ILE A 17 -12.05 -6.48 -1.87
C ILE A 17 -10.93 -6.98 -2.77
N ASN A 18 -9.73 -7.10 -2.23
CA ASN A 18 -8.56 -7.62 -2.93
C ASN A 18 -8.04 -8.87 -2.24
N THR A 19 -7.46 -9.77 -3.04
CA THR A 19 -6.71 -10.93 -2.55
C THR A 19 -5.25 -10.73 -2.93
N TYR A 20 -4.35 -10.86 -1.96
CA TYR A 20 -2.92 -10.78 -2.19
C TYR A 20 -2.24 -11.86 -1.35
N ASN A 21 -1.37 -12.66 -1.96
CA ASN A 21 -0.68 -13.78 -1.30
C ASN A 21 -1.65 -14.72 -0.57
N GLY A 22 -2.79 -15.01 -1.20
CA GLY A 22 -3.86 -15.85 -0.63
C GLY A 22 -4.63 -15.22 0.54
N ILE A 23 -4.29 -13.99 0.95
CA ILE A 23 -4.99 -13.25 2.01
C ILE A 23 -6.01 -12.32 1.36
N VAL A 24 -7.27 -12.43 1.78
CA VAL A 24 -8.38 -11.60 1.29
C VAL A 24 -8.59 -10.43 2.24
N THR A 25 -8.91 -9.23 1.72
CA THR A 25 -9.41 -8.12 2.54
C THR A 25 -10.58 -8.62 3.41
N GLY A 26 -10.48 -8.40 4.72
CA GLY A 26 -11.46 -8.92 5.68
C GLY A 26 -12.86 -8.32 5.48
N ALA A 27 -13.90 -9.12 5.76
CA ALA A 27 -15.30 -8.71 5.60
C ALA A 27 -15.72 -7.52 6.49
N GLY A 28 -14.99 -7.25 7.57
CA GLY A 28 -15.22 -6.11 8.45
C GLY A 28 -14.53 -4.80 8.02
N VAL A 29 -13.80 -4.80 6.91
CA VAL A 29 -13.12 -3.60 6.41
C VAL A 29 -14.17 -2.65 5.82
N ASN A 30 -14.24 -1.43 6.35
CA ASN A 30 -15.04 -0.38 5.75
C ASN A 30 -14.30 0.21 4.53
N LEU A 31 -14.72 -0.18 3.34
CA LEU A 31 -14.06 0.19 2.08
C LEU A 31 -14.09 1.70 1.83
N SER A 32 -15.06 2.44 2.38
CA SER A 32 -15.14 3.90 2.24
C SER A 32 -14.04 4.64 2.98
N ASP A 33 -13.38 4.00 3.96
CA ASP A 33 -12.35 4.65 4.77
C ASP A 33 -10.99 4.65 4.08
N PHE A 34 -10.92 4.10 2.86
CA PHE A 34 -9.70 3.99 2.07
C PHE A 34 -9.72 4.94 0.88
N VAL A 35 -8.55 5.53 0.61
CA VAL A 35 -8.30 6.24 -0.64
C VAL A 35 -8.40 5.23 -1.79
N ALA A 36 -9.30 5.45 -2.76
CA ALA A 36 -9.52 4.51 -3.86
C ALA A 36 -8.21 4.10 -4.57
N ASN A 37 -7.34 5.07 -4.83
CA ASN A 37 -6.06 4.85 -5.48
C ASN A 37 -4.95 5.68 -4.80
N PRO A 38 -4.23 5.11 -3.81
CA PRO A 38 -3.08 5.79 -3.20
C PRO A 38 -1.81 5.67 -4.07
N HIS A 39 -1.86 4.93 -5.18
CA HIS A 39 -0.72 4.72 -6.09
C HIS A 39 -0.65 5.78 -7.22
N ALA A 40 -1.68 6.61 -7.40
CA ALA A 40 -1.80 7.53 -8.53
C ALA A 40 -0.54 8.42 -8.71
N PRO A 41 -0.12 8.68 -9.97
CA PRO A 41 1.25 9.04 -10.35
C PRO A 41 1.75 10.40 -9.83
N THR A 42 0.91 11.20 -9.16
CA THR A 42 1.24 12.54 -8.70
C THR A 42 1.04 12.76 -7.21
N ALA A 43 0.51 11.81 -6.44
CA ALA A 43 0.04 12.15 -5.11
C ALA A 43 0.80 11.51 -3.95
N LYS A 44 1.15 10.22 -3.97
CA LYS A 44 1.47 9.55 -2.70
C LYS A 44 2.47 8.43 -2.91
N ALA A 45 3.53 8.40 -2.10
CA ALA A 45 4.65 7.47 -2.21
C ALA A 45 4.27 5.98 -1.98
N VAL A 46 2.98 5.62 -2.02
CA VAL A 46 2.50 4.27 -1.75
C VAL A 46 2.70 3.43 -3.00
N LYS A 47 3.56 2.43 -2.88
CA LYS A 47 3.69 1.39 -3.90
C LYS A 47 2.60 0.37 -3.66
N LEU A 48 1.91 0.00 -4.72
CA LEU A 48 1.02 -1.16 -4.69
C LEU A 48 1.62 -2.21 -5.61
N TYR A 49 1.44 -3.46 -5.23
CA TYR A 49 1.90 -4.62 -5.96
C TYR A 49 0.72 -5.53 -6.26
N THR A 50 0.84 -6.29 -7.34
CA THR A 50 -0.16 -7.26 -7.76
C THR A 50 0.42 -8.65 -7.64
N ASP A 51 -0.35 -9.55 -7.02
CA ASP A 51 -0.09 -10.98 -7.03
C ASP A 51 -1.08 -11.65 -8.00
N ASP A 52 -0.56 -12.39 -8.98
CA ASP A 52 -1.41 -13.04 -9.98
C ASP A 52 -2.09 -14.33 -9.48
N GLY A 53 -1.70 -14.83 -8.29
CA GLY A 53 -2.17 -16.08 -7.69
C GLY A 53 -1.37 -17.31 -8.12
N SER A 54 -0.38 -17.14 -9.00
CA SER A 54 0.58 -18.17 -9.44
C SER A 54 1.94 -18.02 -8.78
N GLY A 55 2.04 -17.15 -7.77
CA GLY A 55 3.27 -16.82 -7.07
C GLY A 55 4.08 -15.71 -7.73
N ASN A 56 3.58 -15.09 -8.81
CA ASN A 56 4.25 -13.96 -9.44
C ASN A 56 3.73 -12.64 -8.86
N VAL A 57 4.67 -11.82 -8.38
CA VAL A 57 4.39 -10.46 -7.90
C VAL A 57 4.94 -9.46 -8.91
N SER A 58 4.11 -8.48 -9.28
CA SER A 58 4.48 -7.39 -10.18
C SER A 58 4.18 -6.03 -9.55
N ALA A 59 4.96 -5.02 -9.91
CA ALA A 59 4.71 -3.66 -9.46
C ALA A 59 3.46 -3.09 -10.16
N GLY A 60 2.68 -2.33 -9.40
CA GLY A 60 1.46 -1.68 -9.87
C GLY A 60 0.19 -2.34 -9.32
N PRO A 61 -0.89 -1.55 -9.15
CA PRO A 61 -2.16 -2.06 -8.67
C PRO A 61 -2.98 -2.72 -9.77
N VAL A 62 -3.63 -3.82 -9.43
CA VAL A 62 -4.68 -4.48 -10.21
C VAL A 62 -5.88 -4.74 -9.31
N SER A 63 -7.07 -4.42 -9.80
CA SER A 63 -8.31 -4.65 -9.04
C SER A 63 -8.45 -6.13 -8.66
N ALA A 64 -8.95 -6.37 -7.45
CA ALA A 64 -9.07 -7.67 -6.80
C ALA A 64 -7.75 -8.40 -6.48
N LYS A 65 -6.58 -7.84 -6.86
CA LYS A 65 -5.27 -8.50 -6.73
C LYS A 65 -4.19 -7.63 -6.06
N SER A 66 -4.56 -6.45 -5.58
CA SER A 66 -3.60 -5.47 -5.06
C SER A 66 -3.25 -5.70 -3.59
N GLY A 67 -1.96 -5.58 -3.28
CA GLY A 67 -1.41 -5.57 -1.93
C GLY A 67 -0.54 -4.34 -1.69
N ILE A 68 -0.41 -3.97 -0.42
CA ILE A 68 0.53 -2.95 0.06
C ILE A 68 1.69 -3.63 0.78
N GLU A 69 2.91 -3.36 0.31
CA GLU A 69 4.15 -3.95 0.85
C GLU A 69 4.81 -3.05 1.89
N CYS A 70 5.64 -3.61 2.79
CA CYS A 70 6.52 -2.86 3.69
C CYS A 70 7.22 -1.66 3.02
N THR A 71 7.69 -1.85 1.77
CA THR A 71 8.44 -0.85 0.99
C THR A 71 7.60 0.33 0.48
N SER A 72 6.28 0.24 0.69
CA SER A 72 5.32 1.31 0.42
C SER A 72 5.39 2.40 1.49
N CYS A 73 5.72 2.02 2.73
CA CYS A 73 5.87 2.93 3.85
C CYS A 73 7.35 3.16 4.22
N HIS A 74 8.22 2.16 4.02
CA HIS A 74 9.65 2.23 4.36
C HIS A 74 10.54 2.17 3.11
N ASP A 75 11.65 2.91 3.07
CA ASP A 75 12.67 2.83 2.02
C ASP A 75 14.09 2.97 2.61
N PRO A 76 14.75 1.86 2.96
CA PRO A 76 16.07 1.90 3.57
C PRO A 76 17.21 2.21 2.59
N HIS A 77 16.96 2.19 1.26
CA HIS A 77 18.04 2.15 0.27
C HIS A 77 18.05 3.34 -0.70
N ASN A 78 16.89 3.80 -1.17
CA ASN A 78 16.80 4.63 -2.38
C ASN A 78 16.55 6.12 -2.12
N LYS A 79 16.79 6.58 -0.88
CA LYS A 79 16.68 7.99 -0.46
C LYS A 79 15.31 8.64 -0.76
N GLN A 80 14.24 7.86 -0.96
CA GLN A 80 12.89 8.40 -1.11
C GLN A 80 12.17 8.62 0.23
N VAL A 81 12.94 8.63 1.31
CA VAL A 81 12.43 8.82 2.67
C VAL A 81 12.14 10.29 2.92
N GLN A 82 11.02 10.56 3.58
CA GLN A 82 10.57 11.91 3.96
C GLN A 82 10.69 12.16 5.46
N ASP A 83 10.90 11.12 6.27
CA ASP A 83 10.99 11.19 7.74
C ASP A 83 11.94 10.12 8.30
N LYS A 84 12.07 10.06 9.63
CA LYS A 84 12.88 9.10 10.38
C LYS A 84 12.45 7.64 10.11
N LEU A 85 13.29 6.69 10.53
CA LEU A 85 13.01 5.25 10.43
C LEU A 85 12.74 4.78 8.98
N PHE A 86 13.39 5.46 8.03
CA PHE A 86 13.25 5.19 6.61
C PHE A 86 11.83 5.39 6.06
N LEU A 87 11.00 6.25 6.66
CA LEU A 87 9.62 6.42 6.23
C LEU A 87 9.50 7.25 4.95
N ARG A 88 8.65 6.81 4.01
CA ARG A 88 8.35 7.49 2.73
C ARG A 88 7.27 8.58 2.85
N GLY A 89 6.70 8.74 4.05
CA GLY A 89 5.81 9.83 4.45
C GLY A 89 6.14 10.29 5.86
N LYS A 90 5.54 11.40 6.30
CA LYS A 90 5.75 11.96 7.65
C LYS A 90 4.97 11.20 8.70
N LEU A 91 5.59 10.98 9.86
CA LEU A 91 4.96 10.38 11.04
C LEU A 91 4.00 11.37 11.73
N ALA A 92 4.19 12.68 11.53
CA ALA A 92 3.33 13.73 12.07
C ALA A 92 2.95 14.75 10.99
N GLY A 93 1.73 15.29 11.09
CA GLY A 93 1.14 16.23 10.14
C GLY A 93 -0.38 16.12 10.17
N SER A 94 -1.07 17.14 9.66
CA SER A 94 -2.53 17.23 9.78
C SER A 94 -3.29 16.72 8.56
N THR A 95 -2.65 16.60 7.38
CA THR A 95 -3.34 16.31 6.12
C THR A 95 -2.55 15.40 5.18
N ALA A 96 -3.26 14.85 4.18
CA ALA A 96 -2.68 14.18 3.03
C ALA A 96 -1.63 15.06 2.30
N ALA A 97 -1.91 16.36 2.16
CA ALA A 97 -1.03 17.33 1.51
C ALA A 97 0.24 17.61 2.31
N SER A 98 0.20 17.49 3.65
CA SER A 98 1.41 17.64 4.47
C SER A 98 2.37 16.44 4.37
N GLY A 99 1.95 15.36 3.72
CA GLY A 99 2.71 14.10 3.62
C GLY A 99 2.47 13.14 4.77
N TYR A 100 1.42 13.32 5.59
CA TYR A 100 1.16 12.45 6.75
C TYR A 100 0.86 11.01 6.29
N LEU A 101 1.59 10.04 6.84
CA LEU A 101 1.66 8.66 6.33
C LEU A 101 0.32 7.94 6.31
N CYS A 102 -0.45 8.03 7.40
CA CYS A 102 -1.73 7.30 7.52
C CYS A 102 -2.75 7.81 6.49
N LEU A 103 -2.79 9.13 6.29
CA LEU A 103 -3.64 9.80 5.30
C LEU A 103 -3.11 9.69 3.87
N GLN A 104 -2.11 8.83 3.65
CA GLN A 104 -1.80 8.39 2.30
C GLN A 104 -2.80 7.32 1.83
N CYS A 105 -3.35 6.54 2.77
CA CYS A 105 -4.22 5.40 2.48
C CYS A 105 -5.62 5.53 3.10
N HIS A 106 -5.78 6.31 4.17
CA HIS A 106 -7.04 6.46 4.89
C HIS A 106 -7.68 7.83 4.71
N ILE A 107 -9.01 7.82 4.56
CA ILE A 107 -9.86 9.02 4.56
C ILE A 107 -10.23 9.31 6.03
N LYS A 108 -10.25 10.60 6.41
CA LYS A 108 -10.68 11.05 7.74
C LYS A 108 -12.19 11.06 7.88
#